data_AF-A0A966W3H3-F1
#
_entry.id   AF-A0A966W3H3-F1
#
_cell.length_a   1.000
_cell.length_b   1.000
_cell.length_c   1.000
_cell.angle_alpha   90.00
_cell.angle_beta   90.00
_cell.angle_gamma   90.00
#
_symmetry.space_group_name_H-M   'P 1'
#
loop_
_entity.id
_entity.type
_entity.pdbx_description
1 polymer ?
#
loop_
_entity_poly.entity_id
_entity_poly.type
_entity_poly.pdbx_seq_one_letter_code
_entity_poly.pdbx_strand_id
1 'polypeptide(L)'
;MKRFGRLPDKSDEQAFLKTIVVAMLVVTVGALSVLGYVHYKSQPHGLSKDPDLATLEIYEHNKDYTKLINTLYTNRDKAYSTKVLPWLHDREDKGFAPYYYAQALHMNNLGNQKEAILYYFAGGLVARIDLLRCLDKTAETMIAALESPFPDVPKYLEENPGNKVSAGTFAVEMEEFTKDRSPAEWLCLQGDDAEKYKYYPYFPDDEWMGRREIAIDSFRKVMSERKDEDDEDEKKPATAAP
;
A
#
# COMPACT_ATOMS: atom_id res chain seq x y z
N MET A 1 -59.61 11.85 51.44
CA MET A 1 -59.86 11.23 50.11
C MET A 1 -58.65 10.39 49.73
N LYS A 2 -58.72 9.05 49.90
CA LYS A 2 -57.68 8.11 49.46
C LYS A 2 -58.03 7.67 48.03
N ARG A 3 -57.21 8.02 47.04
CA ARG A 3 -57.32 7.44 45.70
C ARG A 3 -56.85 5.99 45.81
N PHE A 4 -57.78 5.04 45.75
CA PHE A 4 -57.45 3.62 45.63
C PHE A 4 -56.75 3.42 44.28
N GLY A 5 -55.47 3.03 44.32
CA GLY A 5 -54.71 2.68 43.13
C GLY A 5 -55.37 1.51 42.44
N ARG A 6 -55.75 1.71 41.17
CA ARG A 6 -56.22 0.63 40.29
C ARG A 6 -55.06 -0.34 40.13
N LEU A 7 -55.24 -1.60 40.53
CA LEU A 7 -54.28 -2.65 40.22
C LEU A 7 -54.19 -2.78 38.69
N PRO A 8 -52.98 -2.88 38.12
CA PRO A 8 -52.80 -3.02 36.68
C PRO A 8 -53.53 -4.26 36.18
N ASP A 9 -54.18 -4.13 35.01
CA ASP A 9 -54.87 -5.24 34.37
C ASP A 9 -53.84 -6.28 33.92
N LYS A 10 -54.15 -7.57 34.09
CA LYS A 10 -53.27 -8.66 33.64
C LYS A 10 -53.01 -8.60 32.13
N SER A 11 -53.88 -7.95 31.36
CA SER A 11 -53.65 -7.67 29.94
C SER A 11 -52.46 -6.74 29.71
N ASP A 12 -52.27 -5.75 30.58
CA ASP A 12 -51.20 -4.75 30.47
C ASP A 12 -49.84 -5.37 30.82
N GLU A 13 -49.81 -6.27 31.81
CA GLU A 13 -48.62 -7.05 32.14
C GLU A 13 -48.18 -7.96 30.97
N GLN A 14 -49.13 -8.60 30.28
CA GLN A 14 -48.83 -9.42 29.11
C GLN A 14 -48.35 -8.59 27.92
N ALA A 15 -48.92 -7.40 27.69
CA ALA A 15 -48.49 -6.50 26.63
C ALA A 15 -47.07 -5.96 26.89
N PHE A 16 -46.76 -5.64 28.14
CA PHE A 16 -45.44 -5.19 28.56
C PHE A 16 -44.38 -6.28 28.38
N LEU A 17 -44.66 -7.51 28.83
CA LEU A 17 -43.77 -8.66 28.64
C LEU A 17 -43.50 -8.96 27.16
N LYS A 18 -44.53 -8.91 26.30
CA LYS A 18 -44.36 -9.10 24.85
C LYS A 18 -43.45 -8.02 24.24
N THR A 19 -43.60 -6.77 24.67
CA THR A 19 -42.77 -5.66 24.18
C THR A 19 -41.31 -5.84 24.57
N ILE A 20 -41.05 -6.24 25.81
CA ILE A 20 -39.69 -6.54 26.29
C ILE A 20 -39.06 -7.68 25.49
N VAL A 21 -39.80 -8.77 25.27
CA VAL A 21 -39.29 -9.93 24.52
C VAL A 21 -38.94 -9.54 23.09
N VAL A 22 -39.79 -8.77 22.40
CA VAL A 22 -39.51 -8.31 21.03
C VAL A 22 -38.29 -7.39 21.00
N ALA A 23 -38.17 -6.45 21.94
CA ALA A 23 -37.02 -5.55 22.01
C ALA A 23 -35.70 -6.30 22.24
N MET A 24 -35.68 -7.28 23.15
CA MET A 24 -34.50 -8.13 23.36
C MET A 24 -34.13 -8.89 22.08
N LEU A 25 -35.11 -9.45 21.37
CA LEU A 25 -34.88 -10.22 20.16
C LEU A 25 -34.26 -9.36 19.04
N VAL A 26 -34.75 -8.12 18.87
CA VAL A 26 -34.18 -7.16 17.92
C VAL A 26 -32.73 -6.80 18.27
N VAL A 27 -32.45 -6.54 19.55
CA VAL A 27 -31.09 -6.23 20.01
C VAL A 27 -30.15 -7.42 19.80
N THR A 28 -30.59 -8.64 20.12
CA THR A 28 -29.78 -9.85 19.93
C THR A 28 -29.50 -10.11 18.46
N VAL A 29 -30.50 -10.00 17.58
CA VAL A 29 -30.30 -10.17 16.13
C VAL A 29 -29.37 -9.09 15.59
N GLY A 30 -29.57 -7.82 15.97
CA GLY A 30 -28.69 -6.72 15.58
C GLY A 30 -27.23 -6.95 16.03
N ALA A 31 -27.03 -7.36 17.27
CA ALA A 31 -25.71 -7.67 17.81
C ALA A 31 -25.06 -8.86 17.08
N LEU A 32 -25.81 -9.92 16.79
CA LEU A 32 -25.32 -11.07 16.03
C LEU A 32 -25.00 -10.72 14.58
N SER A 33 -25.77 -9.84 13.94
CA SER A 33 -25.48 -9.35 12.59
C SER A 33 -24.22 -8.48 12.56
N VAL A 34 -24.02 -7.60 13.54
CA VAL A 34 -22.79 -6.81 13.66
C VAL A 34 -21.59 -7.70 13.97
N LEU A 35 -21.72 -8.64 14.90
CA LEU A 35 -20.65 -9.62 15.19
C LEU A 35 -20.37 -10.51 13.99
N GLY A 36 -21.39 -10.94 13.26
CA GLY A 36 -21.25 -11.72 12.02
C GLY A 36 -20.54 -10.92 10.93
N TYR A 37 -20.86 -9.63 10.78
CA TYR A 37 -20.21 -8.74 9.81
C TYR A 37 -18.75 -8.44 10.20
N VAL A 38 -18.49 -8.15 11.47
CA VAL A 38 -17.14 -7.95 12.00
C VAL A 38 -16.34 -9.25 11.87
N HIS A 39 -16.92 -10.40 12.20
CA HIS A 39 -16.27 -11.70 12.07
C HIS A 39 -15.99 -12.05 10.60
N TYR A 40 -16.94 -11.78 9.71
CA TYR A 40 -16.79 -11.96 8.26
C TYR A 40 -15.67 -11.07 7.69
N LYS A 41 -15.55 -9.83 8.17
CA LYS A 41 -14.42 -8.95 7.84
C LYS A 41 -13.11 -9.35 8.52
N SER A 42 -13.15 -10.00 9.68
CA SER A 42 -11.95 -10.37 10.45
C SER A 42 -11.42 -11.76 10.14
N GLN A 43 -12.21 -12.65 9.53
CA GLN A 43 -11.66 -13.89 9.02
C GLN A 43 -10.71 -13.53 7.88
N PRO A 44 -9.45 -14.02 7.90
CA PRO A 44 -8.61 -13.94 6.71
C PRO A 44 -9.45 -14.56 5.60
N HIS A 45 -9.80 -13.76 4.60
CA HIS A 45 -10.64 -14.18 3.49
C HIS A 45 -10.17 -15.58 3.08
N GLY A 46 -11.07 -16.56 3.13
CA GLY A 46 -10.75 -17.90 2.66
C GLY A 46 -10.10 -17.74 1.29
N LEU A 47 -8.98 -18.44 1.08
CA LEU A 47 -8.14 -18.28 -0.11
C LEU A 47 -8.98 -18.05 -1.36
N SER A 48 -8.59 -17.07 -2.16
CA SER A 48 -9.26 -16.72 -3.40
C SER A 48 -9.57 -17.97 -4.21
N LYS A 49 -10.75 -17.99 -4.84
CA LYS A 49 -11.12 -19.09 -5.75
C LYS A 49 -10.28 -19.07 -7.03
N ASP A 50 -9.62 -17.96 -7.32
CA ASP A 50 -8.68 -17.85 -8.43
C ASP A 50 -7.34 -18.46 -7.99
N PRO A 51 -6.83 -19.51 -8.69
CA PRO A 51 -5.61 -20.20 -8.29
C PRO A 51 -4.36 -19.29 -8.31
N ASP A 52 -4.34 -18.27 -9.18
CA ASP A 52 -3.23 -17.32 -9.26
C ASP A 52 -3.19 -16.45 -7.98
N LEU A 53 -4.35 -15.95 -7.56
CA LEU A 53 -4.48 -15.12 -6.36
C LEU A 53 -4.34 -15.95 -5.08
N ALA A 54 -4.86 -17.17 -5.05
CA ALA A 54 -4.70 -18.08 -3.91
C ALA A 54 -3.22 -18.33 -3.59
N THR A 55 -2.41 -18.49 -4.64
CA THR A 55 -0.96 -18.69 -4.49
C THR A 55 -0.29 -17.46 -3.86
N LEU A 56 -0.65 -16.25 -4.31
CA LEU A 56 -0.15 -15.01 -3.72
C LEU A 56 -0.57 -14.86 -2.25
N GLU A 57 -1.82 -15.17 -1.93
CA GLU A 57 -2.33 -15.11 -0.56
C GLU A 57 -1.64 -16.10 0.37
N ILE A 58 -1.30 -17.30 -0.13
CA ILE A 58 -0.50 -18.29 0.62
C ILE A 58 0.89 -17.72 0.94
N TYR A 59 1.55 -17.10 -0.04
CA TYR A 59 2.89 -16.53 0.18
C TYR A 59 2.84 -15.33 1.14
N GLU A 60 1.85 -14.44 1.00
CA GLU A 60 1.63 -13.33 1.92
C GLU A 60 1.36 -13.83 3.35
N HIS A 61 0.44 -14.79 3.51
CA HIS A 61 0.08 -15.36 4.80
C HIS A 61 1.27 -16.00 5.52
N ASN A 62 2.12 -16.72 4.76
CA ASN A 62 3.32 -17.35 5.28
C ASN A 62 4.51 -16.38 5.43
N LYS A 63 4.34 -15.10 5.07
CA LYS A 63 5.41 -14.09 5.02
C LYS A 63 6.59 -14.49 4.11
N ASP A 64 6.32 -15.28 3.08
CA ASP A 64 7.30 -15.68 2.04
C ASP A 64 7.32 -14.62 0.93
N TYR A 65 7.77 -13.42 1.27
CA TYR A 65 7.71 -12.25 0.39
C TYR A 65 8.64 -12.38 -0.83
N THR A 66 9.72 -13.16 -0.72
CA THR A 66 10.56 -13.52 -1.86
C THR A 66 9.76 -14.29 -2.92
N LYS A 67 9.03 -15.35 -2.54
CA LYS A 67 8.17 -16.06 -3.49
C LYS A 67 7.00 -15.22 -3.97
N LEU A 68 6.41 -14.40 -3.10
CA LEU A 68 5.36 -13.47 -3.47
C LEU A 68 5.81 -12.54 -4.61
N ILE A 69 6.92 -11.82 -4.41
CA ILE A 69 7.48 -10.88 -5.38
C ILE A 69 7.87 -11.61 -6.67
N ASN A 70 8.59 -12.72 -6.57
CA ASN A 70 8.94 -13.50 -7.77
C ASN A 70 7.69 -13.93 -8.55
N THR A 71 6.62 -14.33 -7.87
CA THR A 71 5.37 -14.73 -8.53
C THR A 71 4.67 -13.55 -9.20
N LEU A 72 4.58 -12.41 -8.51
CA LEU A 72 3.99 -11.16 -9.02
C LEU A 72 4.63 -10.70 -10.33
N TYR A 73 5.95 -10.87 -10.48
CA TYR A 73 6.71 -10.34 -11.62
C TYR A 73 7.20 -11.39 -12.62
N THR A 74 6.98 -12.68 -12.38
CA THR A 74 7.24 -13.75 -13.36
C THR A 74 6.10 -13.87 -14.36
N ASN A 75 4.84 -13.73 -13.92
CA ASN A 75 3.69 -13.73 -14.82
C ASN A 75 3.34 -12.29 -15.22
N ARG A 76 3.86 -11.84 -16.37
CA ARG A 76 3.77 -10.43 -16.80
C ARG A 76 2.65 -10.16 -17.78
N ASP A 77 1.76 -11.12 -18.05
CA ASP A 77 0.75 -10.91 -19.06
C ASP A 77 -0.34 -9.92 -18.59
N LYS A 78 -1.03 -9.32 -19.57
CA LYS A 78 -2.07 -8.33 -19.30
C LYS A 78 -3.22 -8.92 -18.46
N ALA A 79 -3.60 -10.17 -18.70
CA ALA A 79 -4.71 -10.81 -18.00
C ALA A 79 -4.39 -11.01 -16.50
N TYR A 80 -3.16 -11.37 -16.18
CA TYR A 80 -2.66 -11.51 -14.82
C TYR A 80 -2.69 -10.16 -14.10
N SER A 81 -2.16 -9.10 -14.72
CA SER A 81 -2.18 -7.77 -14.12
C SER A 81 -3.60 -7.26 -13.81
N THR A 82 -4.60 -7.56 -14.66
CA THR A 82 -6.00 -7.16 -14.41
C THR A 82 -6.64 -7.85 -13.21
N LYS A 83 -6.11 -8.99 -12.77
CA LYS A 83 -6.56 -9.69 -11.56
C LYS A 83 -5.78 -9.25 -10.33
N VAL A 84 -4.46 -9.12 -10.49
CA VAL A 84 -3.53 -8.84 -9.39
C VAL A 84 -3.59 -7.40 -8.93
N LEU A 85 -3.84 -6.44 -9.82
CA LEU A 85 -3.93 -5.04 -9.43
C LEU A 85 -5.06 -4.74 -8.45
N PRO A 86 -6.32 -5.18 -8.68
CA PRO A 86 -7.37 -5.06 -7.66
C PRO A 86 -6.99 -5.74 -6.34
N TRP A 87 -6.37 -6.92 -6.42
CA TRP A 87 -5.92 -7.66 -5.23
C TRP A 87 -4.83 -6.91 -4.44
N LEU A 88 -3.89 -6.25 -5.12
CA LEU A 88 -2.88 -5.39 -4.49
C LEU A 88 -3.46 -4.04 -4.03
N HIS A 89 -4.46 -3.52 -4.73
CA HIS A 89 -5.14 -2.26 -4.39
C HIS A 89 -5.87 -2.37 -3.04
N ASP A 90 -6.50 -3.52 -2.76
CA ASP A 90 -7.08 -3.82 -1.44
C ASP A 90 -6.04 -3.83 -0.29
N ARG A 91 -4.74 -3.71 -0.63
CA ARG A 91 -3.59 -3.64 0.28
C ARG A 91 -2.81 -2.32 0.13
N GLU A 92 -3.29 -1.38 -0.68
CA GLU A 92 -2.65 -0.08 -0.97
C GLU A 92 -2.61 0.82 0.25
N ASP A 93 -3.56 0.68 1.18
CA ASP A 93 -3.60 1.39 2.47
C ASP A 93 -2.34 1.17 3.32
N LYS A 94 -1.52 0.17 2.96
CA LYS A 94 -0.23 -0.13 3.58
C LYS A 94 0.96 0.50 2.85
N GLY A 95 0.76 1.34 1.84
CA GLY A 95 1.83 1.90 1.00
C GLY A 95 2.80 0.82 0.50
N PHE A 96 2.23 -0.31 0.07
CA PHE A 96 2.98 -1.49 -0.29
C PHE A 96 3.73 -1.24 -1.62
N ALA A 97 5.04 -1.01 -1.57
CA ALA A 97 5.82 -0.70 -2.77
C ALA A 97 5.62 -1.69 -3.95
N PRO A 98 5.45 -3.01 -3.73
CA PRO A 98 5.13 -3.93 -4.82
C PRO A 98 3.81 -3.62 -5.56
N TYR A 99 2.85 -2.91 -4.95
CA TYR A 99 1.68 -2.42 -5.69
C TYR A 99 2.08 -1.41 -6.76
N TYR A 100 2.90 -0.42 -6.42
CA TYR A 100 3.34 0.61 -7.38
C TYR A 100 4.18 0.00 -8.51
N TYR A 101 5.08 -0.94 -8.23
CA TYR A 101 5.81 -1.65 -9.29
C TYR A 101 4.90 -2.51 -10.17
N ALA A 102 3.85 -3.14 -9.61
CA ALA A 102 2.86 -3.86 -10.42
C ALA A 102 2.05 -2.90 -11.31
N GLN A 103 1.68 -1.73 -10.80
CA GLN A 103 1.04 -0.67 -11.60
C GLN A 103 1.96 -0.18 -12.72
N ALA A 104 3.23 0.04 -12.42
CA ALA A 104 4.22 0.43 -13.41
C ALA A 104 4.34 -0.61 -14.54
N LEU A 105 4.38 -1.90 -14.20
CA LEU A 105 4.46 -2.99 -15.17
C LEU A 105 3.18 -3.05 -16.02
N HIS A 106 2.01 -2.89 -15.40
CA HIS A 106 0.74 -2.85 -16.11
C HIS A 106 0.69 -1.71 -17.14
N MET A 107 1.05 -0.49 -16.73
CA MET A 107 1.08 0.67 -17.63
C MET A 107 2.08 0.50 -18.77
N ASN A 108 3.25 -0.10 -18.48
CA ASN A 108 4.24 -0.45 -19.49
C ASN A 108 3.68 -1.45 -20.52
N ASN A 109 2.98 -2.49 -20.05
CA ASN A 109 2.33 -3.48 -20.92
C ASN A 109 1.20 -2.89 -21.77
N LEU A 110 0.60 -1.77 -21.35
CA LEU A 110 -0.35 -1.01 -22.15
C LEU A 110 0.32 -0.04 -23.14
N GLY A 111 1.65 0.07 -23.13
CA GLY A 111 2.43 1.02 -23.93
C GLY A 111 2.41 2.45 -23.39
N ASN A 112 1.92 2.66 -22.16
CA ASN A 112 1.88 3.96 -21.50
C ASN A 112 3.16 4.19 -20.69
N GLN A 113 4.27 4.42 -21.39
CA GLN A 113 5.60 4.55 -20.78
C GLN A 113 5.67 5.68 -19.75
N LYS A 114 5.00 6.81 -20.03
CA LYS A 114 5.01 7.98 -19.15
C LYS A 114 4.41 7.64 -17.79
N GLU A 115 3.24 7.01 -17.77
CA GLU A 115 2.56 6.64 -16.53
C GLU A 115 3.28 5.49 -15.81
N ALA A 116 3.86 4.54 -16.55
CA ALA A 116 4.69 3.48 -15.99
C ALA A 116 5.85 4.05 -15.13
N ILE A 117 6.48 5.12 -15.61
CA ILE A 117 7.60 5.77 -14.92
C ILE A 117 7.16 6.48 -13.64
N LEU A 118 5.97 7.09 -13.63
CA LEU A 118 5.43 7.70 -12.41
C LEU A 118 5.33 6.66 -11.29
N TYR A 119 4.71 5.52 -11.60
CA TYR A 119 4.55 4.42 -10.63
C TYR A 119 5.87 3.74 -10.27
N TYR A 120 6.81 3.62 -11.22
CA TYR A 120 8.16 3.11 -10.93
C TYR A 120 8.88 3.98 -9.89
N PHE A 121 8.83 5.31 -10.04
CA PHE A 121 9.43 6.23 -9.08
C PHE A 121 8.73 6.21 -7.74
N ALA A 122 7.40 6.15 -7.72
CA ALA A 122 6.62 6.02 -6.49
C ALA A 122 7.02 4.75 -5.71
N GLY A 123 7.06 3.60 -6.40
CA GLY A 123 7.51 2.33 -5.82
C GLY A 123 8.94 2.41 -5.29
N GLY A 124 9.87 2.96 -6.08
CA GLY A 124 11.27 3.07 -5.72
C GLY A 124 11.55 3.99 -4.55
N LEU A 125 10.83 5.12 -4.44
CA LEU A 125 10.96 6.03 -3.31
C LEU A 125 10.39 5.40 -2.03
N VAL A 126 9.16 4.88 -2.11
CA VAL A 126 8.48 4.24 -0.97
C VAL A 126 9.30 3.08 -0.42
N ALA A 127 9.80 2.19 -1.29
CA ALA A 127 10.64 1.06 -0.88
C ALA A 127 11.95 1.50 -0.20
N ARG A 128 12.60 2.57 -0.69
CA ARG A 128 13.82 3.10 -0.09
C ARG A 128 13.56 3.78 1.25
N ILE A 129 12.44 4.48 1.41
CA ILE A 129 12.01 5.04 2.70
C ILE A 129 11.69 3.91 3.69
N ASP A 130 11.03 2.86 3.23
CA ASP A 130 10.75 1.66 4.03
C ASP A 130 12.05 0.96 4.47
N LEU A 131 13.06 0.89 3.59
CA LEU A 131 14.38 0.35 3.92
C LEU A 131 15.05 1.13 5.07
N LEU A 132 14.89 2.45 5.14
CA LEU A 132 15.40 3.26 6.25
C LEU A 132 14.74 2.91 7.59
N ARG A 133 13.55 2.30 7.55
CA ARG A 133 12.86 1.78 8.74
C ARG A 133 13.44 0.44 9.18
N CYS A 134 14.02 -0.35 8.28
CA CYS A 134 14.55 -1.67 8.58
C CYS A 134 15.88 -1.58 9.36
N LEU A 135 16.05 -2.50 10.33
CA LEU A 135 17.30 -2.63 11.09
C LEU A 135 18.40 -3.34 10.29
N ASP A 136 18.01 -4.18 9.34
CA ASP A 136 18.90 -4.88 8.43
C ASP A 136 18.89 -4.22 7.04
N LYS A 137 20.05 -3.75 6.60
CA LYS A 137 20.22 -3.06 5.31
C LYS A 137 20.28 -4.02 4.13
N THR A 138 20.59 -5.30 4.34
CA THR A 138 20.66 -6.30 3.26
C THR A 138 19.29 -6.57 2.63
N ALA A 139 18.21 -6.14 3.30
CA ALA A 139 16.85 -6.10 2.75
C ALA A 139 16.74 -5.31 1.43
N GLU A 140 17.71 -4.42 1.12
CA GLU A 140 17.80 -3.70 -0.16
C GLU A 140 17.75 -4.63 -1.39
N THR A 141 18.22 -5.88 -1.27
CA THR A 141 18.16 -6.88 -2.34
C THR A 141 16.74 -7.12 -2.87
N MET A 142 15.73 -6.96 -2.04
CA MET A 142 14.32 -7.06 -2.44
C MET A 142 13.88 -5.91 -3.34
N ILE A 143 14.44 -4.71 -3.13
CA ILE A 143 14.17 -3.55 -3.99
C ILE A 143 14.74 -3.82 -5.39
N ALA A 144 15.96 -4.35 -5.47
CA ALA A 144 16.57 -4.73 -6.74
C ALA A 144 15.73 -5.78 -7.50
N ALA A 145 15.12 -6.73 -6.79
CA ALA A 145 14.19 -7.70 -7.40
C ALA A 145 12.95 -7.02 -8.01
N LEU A 146 12.39 -6.00 -7.34
CA LEU A 146 11.26 -5.20 -7.84
C LEU A 146 11.64 -4.32 -9.05
N GLU A 147 12.87 -3.83 -9.10
CA GLU A 147 13.37 -2.98 -10.19
C GLU A 147 13.80 -3.79 -11.43
N SER A 148 14.17 -5.07 -11.23
CA SER A 148 14.64 -5.96 -12.31
C SER A 148 13.75 -6.04 -13.57
N PRO A 149 12.41 -5.90 -13.51
CA PRO A 149 11.56 -5.90 -14.70
C PRO A 149 11.70 -4.64 -15.57
N PHE A 150 12.39 -3.59 -15.11
CA PHE A 150 12.46 -2.27 -15.74
C PHE A 150 13.89 -1.86 -16.15
N PRO A 151 14.64 -2.69 -16.90
CA PRO A 151 16.04 -2.41 -17.21
C PRO A 151 16.25 -1.15 -18.06
N ASP A 152 15.23 -0.75 -18.82
CA ASP A 152 15.30 0.38 -19.76
C ASP A 152 14.94 1.74 -19.14
N VAL A 153 14.39 1.76 -17.91
CA VAL A 153 13.95 3.00 -17.25
C VAL A 153 15.09 4.00 -17.06
N PRO A 154 16.31 3.63 -16.59
CA PRO A 154 17.42 4.57 -16.46
C PRO A 154 17.74 5.30 -17.77
N LYS A 155 17.88 4.53 -18.86
CA LYS A 155 18.15 5.08 -20.20
C LYS A 155 17.03 6.02 -20.66
N TYR A 156 15.77 5.62 -20.48
CA TYR A 156 14.63 6.46 -20.85
C TYR A 156 14.64 7.82 -20.12
N LEU A 157 15.00 7.84 -18.84
CA LEU A 157 15.05 9.07 -18.05
C LEU A 157 16.21 9.99 -18.45
N GLU A 158 17.33 9.42 -18.87
CA GLU A 158 18.44 10.17 -19.44
C GLU A 158 18.03 10.87 -20.74
N GLU A 159 17.26 10.18 -21.58
CA GLU A 159 16.73 10.72 -22.84
C GLU A 159 15.56 11.69 -22.63
N ASN A 160 14.91 11.66 -21.46
CA ASN A 160 13.70 12.45 -21.15
C ASN A 160 13.77 13.09 -19.75
N PRO A 161 14.69 14.04 -19.51
CA PRO A 161 14.93 14.60 -18.17
C PRO A 161 13.69 15.24 -17.53
N GLY A 162 12.82 15.89 -18.31
CA GLY A 162 11.57 16.47 -17.79
C GLY A 162 10.63 15.44 -17.16
N ASN A 163 10.64 14.19 -17.64
CA ASN A 163 9.84 13.12 -17.04
C ASN A 163 10.35 12.76 -15.63
N LYS A 164 11.66 12.88 -15.38
CA LYS A 164 12.28 12.60 -14.07
C LYS A 164 11.75 13.54 -12.99
N VAL A 165 11.62 14.83 -13.27
CA VAL A 165 11.08 15.81 -12.31
C VAL A 165 9.62 15.49 -11.99
N SER A 166 8.78 15.28 -13.03
CA SER A 166 7.37 14.94 -12.82
C SER A 166 7.17 13.64 -12.04
N ALA A 167 7.97 12.61 -12.34
CA ALA A 167 7.93 11.34 -11.64
C ALA A 167 8.43 11.45 -10.20
N GLY A 168 9.45 12.27 -9.96
CA GLY A 168 9.92 12.59 -8.61
C GLY A 168 8.87 13.32 -7.78
N THR A 169 8.19 14.32 -8.34
CA THR A 169 7.08 15.02 -7.66
C THR A 169 5.94 14.05 -7.32
N PHE A 170 5.50 13.25 -8.29
CA PHE A 170 4.46 12.24 -8.07
C PHE A 170 4.86 11.23 -6.99
N ALA A 171 6.11 10.76 -6.99
CA ALA A 171 6.58 9.82 -5.97
C ALA A 171 6.51 10.40 -4.55
N VAL A 172 6.86 11.67 -4.38
CA VAL A 172 6.74 12.37 -3.09
C VAL A 172 5.27 12.46 -2.66
N GLU A 173 4.37 12.83 -3.57
CA GLU A 173 2.93 12.90 -3.27
C GLU A 173 2.37 11.55 -2.81
N MET A 174 2.75 10.46 -3.50
CA MET A 174 2.32 9.10 -3.13
C MET A 174 2.91 8.64 -1.79
N GLU A 175 4.15 9.01 -1.52
CA GLU A 175 4.78 8.71 -0.25
C GLU A 175 4.07 9.47 0.89
N GLU A 176 3.77 10.76 0.72
CA GLU A 176 3.04 11.56 1.71
C GLU A 176 1.62 11.04 1.94
N PHE A 177 0.95 10.62 0.87
CA PHE A 177 -0.37 9.99 0.96
C PHE A 177 -0.36 8.71 1.81
N THR A 178 0.76 7.97 1.78
CA THR A 178 0.91 6.70 2.49
C THR A 178 1.85 6.78 3.70
N LYS A 179 2.13 7.96 4.23
CA LYS A 179 3.12 8.16 5.30
C LYS A 179 2.77 7.45 6.62
N ASP A 180 1.49 7.24 6.90
CA ASP A 180 1.02 6.60 8.14
C ASP A 180 0.88 5.07 8.00
N ARG A 181 1.48 4.50 6.93
CA ARG A 181 1.43 3.06 6.66
C ARG A 181 2.11 2.23 7.74
N SER A 182 1.62 0.98 7.87
CA SER A 182 2.24 -0.02 8.72
C SER A 182 3.70 -0.28 8.33
N PRO A 183 4.57 -0.71 9.28
CA PRO A 183 5.92 -1.12 8.95
C PRO A 183 5.97 -2.12 7.79
N ALA A 184 6.93 -1.92 6.89
CA ALA A 184 7.15 -2.76 5.72
C ALA A 184 7.77 -4.12 6.09
N GLU A 185 7.00 -4.97 6.76
CA GLU A 185 7.44 -6.33 7.11
C GLU A 185 7.91 -7.12 5.88
N TRP A 186 7.31 -6.85 4.72
CA TRP A 186 7.66 -7.47 3.45
C TRP A 186 9.11 -7.27 3.05
N LEU A 187 9.70 -6.16 3.49
CA LEU A 187 11.07 -5.78 3.22
C LEU A 187 11.98 -6.15 4.40
N CYS A 188 11.62 -5.70 5.61
CA CYS A 188 12.50 -5.82 6.76
C CYS A 188 12.71 -7.25 7.25
N LEU A 189 11.83 -8.20 6.91
CA LEU A 189 12.00 -9.63 7.23
C LEU A 189 12.85 -10.39 6.20
N GLN A 190 13.36 -9.74 5.16
CA GLN A 190 14.10 -10.39 4.07
C GLN A 190 15.61 -10.15 4.13
N GLY A 191 16.09 -9.41 5.12
CA GLY A 191 17.53 -9.25 5.33
C GLY A 191 18.21 -10.53 5.83
N ASP A 192 19.51 -10.67 5.57
CA ASP A 192 20.35 -11.80 5.96
C ASP A 192 20.36 -12.02 7.49
N ASP A 193 20.24 -10.94 8.26
CA ASP A 193 20.15 -10.93 9.73
C ASP A 193 18.68 -10.88 10.22
N ALA A 194 17.66 -11.11 9.38
CA ALA A 194 16.26 -11.00 9.78
C ALA A 194 15.90 -11.90 10.98
N GLU A 195 16.57 -13.04 11.16
CA GLU A 195 16.38 -13.91 12.31
C GLU A 195 16.76 -13.22 13.64
N LYS A 196 17.81 -12.38 13.62
CA LYS A 196 18.24 -11.59 14.79
C LYS A 196 17.17 -10.59 15.23
N TYR A 197 16.38 -10.08 14.28
CA TYR A 197 15.37 -9.06 14.52
C TYR A 197 13.94 -9.56 14.33
N LYS A 198 13.73 -10.88 14.34
CA LYS A 198 12.47 -11.55 13.96
C LYS A 198 11.20 -10.97 14.58
N TYR A 199 11.27 -10.46 15.81
CA TYR A 199 10.12 -9.89 16.52
C TYR A 199 9.92 -8.39 16.28
N TYR A 200 10.99 -7.66 15.98
CA TYR A 200 10.99 -6.21 15.77
C TYR A 200 12.09 -5.83 14.75
N PRO A 201 11.84 -6.04 13.45
CA PRO A 201 12.85 -5.84 12.39
C PRO A 201 12.99 -4.38 11.96
N TYR A 202 12.36 -3.44 12.67
CA TYR A 202 12.29 -2.04 12.32
C TYR A 202 12.51 -1.11 13.52
N PHE A 203 12.92 0.12 13.22
CA PHE A 203 12.97 1.22 14.19
C PHE A 203 11.56 1.58 14.70
N PRO A 204 11.43 2.08 15.94
CA PRO A 204 10.21 2.69 16.45
C PRO A 204 9.72 3.86 15.58
N ASP A 205 8.41 4.12 15.62
CA ASP A 205 7.75 5.07 14.72
C ASP A 205 8.27 6.50 14.83
N ASP A 206 8.59 6.97 16.04
CA ASP A 206 9.11 8.32 16.28
C ASP A 206 10.50 8.52 15.67
N GLU A 207 11.40 7.55 15.87
CA GLU A 207 12.73 7.57 15.25
C GLU A 207 12.65 7.45 13.72
N TRP A 208 11.78 6.57 13.23
CA TRP A 208 11.59 6.38 11.79
C TRP A 208 11.03 7.64 11.12
N MET A 209 10.03 8.29 11.71
CA MET A 209 9.42 9.50 11.13
C MET A 209 10.46 10.61 10.95
N GLY A 210 11.36 10.80 11.93
CA GLY A 210 12.46 11.75 11.79
C GLY A 210 13.39 11.42 10.61
N ARG A 211 13.72 10.14 10.41
CA ARG A 211 14.54 9.67 9.28
C ARG A 211 13.82 9.85 7.93
N ARG A 212 12.52 9.57 7.90
CA ARG A 212 11.67 9.74 6.72
C ARG A 212 11.67 11.19 6.25
N GLU A 213 11.39 12.15 7.15
CA GLU A 213 11.33 13.57 6.78
C GLU A 213 12.67 14.07 6.21
N ILE A 214 13.80 13.70 6.82
CA ILE A 214 15.14 14.04 6.30
C ILE A 214 15.35 13.49 4.87
N ALA A 215 14.91 12.27 4.63
CA ALA A 215 15.06 11.62 3.33
C ALA A 215 14.16 12.26 2.25
N ILE A 216 12.90 12.56 2.59
CA ILE A 216 11.97 13.23 1.68
C ILE A 216 12.43 14.65 1.37
N ASP A 217 12.90 15.41 2.36
CA ASP A 217 13.40 16.77 2.13
C ASP A 217 14.68 16.77 1.26
N SER A 218 15.58 15.82 1.49
CA SER A 218 16.75 15.61 0.63
C SER A 218 16.35 15.29 -0.81
N PHE A 219 15.34 14.43 -0.98
CA PHE A 219 14.83 14.07 -2.31
C PHE A 219 14.19 15.26 -3.02
N ARG A 220 13.35 16.05 -2.32
CA ARG A 220 12.74 17.27 -2.86
C ARG A 220 13.80 18.26 -3.34
N LYS A 221 14.84 18.48 -2.54
CA LYS A 221 15.94 19.38 -2.88
C LYS A 221 16.62 18.98 -4.19
N VAL A 222 16.91 17.69 -4.36
CA VAL A 222 17.52 17.17 -5.61
C VAL A 222 16.58 17.37 -6.81
N MET A 223 15.26 17.26 -6.60
CA MET A 223 14.28 17.48 -7.68
C MET A 223 14.10 18.96 -8.02
N SER A 224 14.23 19.87 -7.06
CA SER A 224 14.13 21.32 -7.32
C SER A 224 15.37 21.88 -8.02
N GLU A 225 16.58 21.46 -7.62
CA GLU A 225 17.83 21.95 -8.24
C GLU A 225 17.88 21.64 -9.74
N ARG A 226 17.31 20.52 -10.18
CA ARG A 226 17.22 20.17 -11.60
C ARG A 226 16.23 21.00 -12.40
N LYS A 227 15.16 21.48 -11.76
CA LYS A 227 14.15 22.29 -12.45
C LYS A 227 14.73 23.64 -12.89
N ASP A 228 15.60 24.22 -12.07
CA ASP A 228 16.23 25.51 -12.37
C ASP A 228 17.22 25.38 -13.55
N GLU A 229 17.90 24.24 -13.70
CA GLU A 229 18.79 23.97 -14.85
C GLU A 229 18.02 23.88 -16.17
N ASP A 230 16.89 23.17 -16.19
CA ASP A 230 16.06 22.99 -17.39
C ASP A 230 15.44 24.34 -17.85
N ASP A 231 14.99 25.18 -16.90
CA ASP A 231 14.41 26.51 -17.19
C ASP A 231 15.44 27.52 -17.72
N GLU A 232 16.74 27.35 -17.41
CA GLU A 232 17.82 28.18 -17.93
C GLU A 232 18.19 27.83 -19.38
N ASP A 233 18.16 26.55 -19.74
CA ASP A 233 18.48 26.10 -21.10
C ASP A 233 17.37 26.43 -22.11
N GLU A 234 16.10 26.44 -21.71
CA GLU A 234 15.00 26.92 -22.57
C GLU A 234 15.09 28.42 -22.90
N LYS A 235 15.79 29.22 -22.07
CA LYS A 235 15.92 30.67 -22.25
C LYS A 235 17.14 31.09 -23.09
N LYS A 236 18.04 30.17 -23.47
CA LYS A 236 19.12 30.51 -24.39
C LYS A 236 18.51 30.74 -25.78
N PRO A 237 18.60 31.96 -26.35
CA PRO A 237 18.10 32.22 -27.69
C PRO A 237 18.82 31.28 -28.64
N ALA A 238 18.06 30.53 -29.44
CA ALA A 238 18.61 29.62 -30.44
C ALA A 238 19.68 30.37 -31.24
N THR A 239 20.94 30.04 -30.99
CA THR A 239 22.07 30.65 -31.67
C THR A 239 21.88 30.35 -33.14
N ALA A 240 21.54 31.36 -33.92
CA ALA A 240 21.27 31.22 -35.34
C ALA A 240 22.48 30.55 -35.99
N ALA A 241 22.29 29.33 -36.48
CA ALA A 241 23.31 28.62 -37.24
C ALA A 241 23.65 29.44 -38.50
N PRO A 242 24.94 29.66 -38.81
CA PRO A 242 25.35 30.37 -40.03
C PRO A 242 25.02 29.59 -41.31
#